data_AF-D5SZN8-F1
#
_entry.id   AF-D5SZN8-F1
#
_cell.length_a   1.000
_cell.length_b   1.000
_cell.length_c   1.000
_cell.angle_alpha   90.00
_cell.angle_beta   90.00
_cell.angle_gamma   90.00
#
_symmetry.space_group_name_H-M   'P 1'
#
loop_
_entity.id
_entity.type
_entity.pdbx_description
1 polymer ?
#
loop_
_entity_poly.entity_id
_entity_poly.type
_entity_poly.pdbx_seq_one_letter_code
_entity_poly.pdbx_strand_id
1 'polypeptide(L)'
;MSKTYLNQDLMADGSDMLSRFNARLNDVYCMKRDDVKALATWIVTLPEEIAEAPYEQQSAFFEATTNFLNERYGQENAVAAVVHYDETTPHLHYAFVPVVFDNKKSRYKVSAKEVLTRHDLQTFHEDLD
;
A
#
# COMPACT_ATOMS: atom_id res chain seq x y z
N MET A 1 13.78 -23.49 10.38
CA MET A 1 14.49 -22.54 9.50
C MET A 1 13.52 -21.42 9.21
N SER A 2 13.89 -20.15 9.45
CA SER A 2 13.01 -19.02 9.13
C SER A 2 12.85 -18.93 7.62
N LYS A 3 11.62 -18.70 7.13
CA LYS A 3 11.34 -18.51 5.70
C LYS A 3 11.63 -17.09 5.21
N THR A 4 12.33 -16.26 6.00
CA THR A 4 12.58 -14.84 5.72
C THR A 4 13.24 -14.60 4.35
N TYR A 5 14.02 -15.57 3.85
CA TYR A 5 14.63 -15.49 2.52
C TYR A 5 13.62 -15.52 1.36
N LEU A 6 12.35 -15.86 1.64
CA LEU A 6 11.23 -15.80 0.70
C LEU A 6 10.47 -14.47 0.76
N ASN A 7 10.72 -13.62 1.77
CA ASN A 7 10.08 -12.31 1.85
C ASN A 7 10.49 -11.46 0.64
N GLN A 8 9.54 -10.72 0.09
CA GLN A 8 9.70 -10.04 -1.19
C GLN A 8 9.24 -8.58 -1.08
N ASP A 9 10.08 -7.64 -1.51
CA ASP A 9 9.68 -6.25 -1.76
C ASP A 9 9.28 -6.13 -3.24
N LEU A 10 8.04 -5.69 -3.48
CA LEU A 10 7.46 -5.52 -4.81
C LEU A 10 7.71 -4.12 -5.38
N MET A 11 8.46 -3.27 -4.69
CA MET A 11 8.83 -1.94 -5.17
C MET A 11 9.98 -2.01 -6.20
N ALA A 12 9.79 -1.39 -7.36
CA ALA A 12 10.69 -1.55 -8.52
C ALA A 12 11.95 -0.65 -8.51
N ASP A 13 12.01 0.37 -7.66
CA ASP A 13 13.00 1.46 -7.78
C ASP A 13 14.27 1.29 -6.91
N GLY A 14 14.32 0.24 -6.08
CA GLY A 14 15.45 -0.06 -5.19
C GLY A 14 15.72 0.98 -4.10
N SER A 15 14.85 2.00 -3.97
CA SER A 15 14.97 3.01 -2.93
C SER A 15 14.39 2.49 -1.61
N ASP A 16 14.82 3.07 -0.48
CA ASP A 16 14.28 2.69 0.81
C ASP A 16 12.95 3.40 1.12
N MET A 17 12.17 2.80 2.02
CA MET A 17 10.86 3.29 2.43
C MET A 17 10.88 4.75 2.94
N LEU A 18 11.88 5.12 3.74
CA LEU A 18 11.95 6.47 4.32
C LEU A 18 12.25 7.50 3.24
N SER A 19 13.10 7.18 2.28
CA SER A 19 13.38 8.04 1.13
C SER A 19 12.13 8.29 0.29
N ARG A 20 11.35 7.26 -0.06
CA ARG A 20 10.08 7.42 -0.80
C ARG A 20 9.06 8.24 -0.04
N PHE A 21 8.90 7.96 1.25
CA PHE A 21 7.99 8.70 2.12
C PHE A 21 8.34 10.19 2.19
N ASN A 22 9.61 10.51 2.47
CA ASN A 22 10.06 11.89 2.57
C ASN A 22 10.00 12.62 1.23
N ALA A 23 10.37 11.96 0.13
CA ALA A 23 10.24 12.52 -1.21
C ALA A 23 8.79 12.89 -1.50
N ARG A 24 7.85 11.97 -1.27
CA ARG A 24 6.45 12.24 -1.54
C ARG A 24 5.89 13.36 -0.67
N LEU A 25 6.26 13.42 0.62
CA LEU A 25 5.85 14.51 1.51
C LEU A 25 6.43 15.88 1.14
N ASN A 26 7.56 15.93 0.44
CA ASN A 26 8.11 17.17 -0.10
C ASN A 26 7.39 17.63 -1.36
N ASP A 27 6.82 16.71 -2.14
CA ASP A 27 6.12 17.00 -3.40
C ASP A 27 4.68 17.48 -3.20
N VAL A 28 4.03 17.08 -2.10
CA VAL A 28 2.63 17.42 -1.81
C VAL A 28 2.50 18.25 -0.54
N TYR A 29 1.40 19.01 -0.43
CA TYR A 29 1.16 19.78 0.78
C TYR A 29 0.80 18.88 1.96
N CYS A 30 1.69 18.80 2.96
CA CYS A 30 1.39 18.22 4.27
C CYS A 30 1.08 19.34 5.29
N MET A 31 -0.01 19.18 6.05
CA MET A 31 -0.35 20.14 7.11
C MET A 31 0.67 20.08 8.25
N LYS A 32 1.05 21.23 8.79
CA LYS A 32 1.96 21.32 9.94
C LYS A 32 1.22 21.13 11.27
N ARG A 33 0.76 19.89 11.52
CA ARG A 33 0.16 19.46 12.79
C ARG A 33 0.73 18.09 13.15
N ASP A 34 0.87 17.82 14.44
CA ASP A 34 1.57 16.61 14.91
C ASP A 34 0.78 15.31 14.68
N ASP A 35 -0.53 15.42 14.46
CA ASP A 35 -1.44 14.28 14.32
C ASP A 35 -1.93 14.06 12.88
N VAL A 36 -1.23 14.59 11.86
CA VAL A 36 -1.49 14.22 10.46
C VAL A 36 -1.28 12.71 10.29
N LYS A 37 -2.26 12.05 9.70
CA LYS A 37 -2.13 10.66 9.23
C LYS A 37 -1.45 10.69 7.87
N ALA A 38 -0.12 10.75 7.89
CA ALA A 38 0.71 10.94 6.72
C ALA A 38 1.01 9.65 5.95
N LEU A 39 0.80 8.50 6.60
CA LEU A 39 0.96 7.17 6.02
C LEU A 39 -0.28 6.35 6.37
N ALA A 40 -0.72 5.53 5.41
CA ALA A 40 -1.72 4.50 5.61
C ALA A 40 -1.15 3.16 5.15
N THR A 41 -1.66 2.08 5.73
CA THR A 41 -1.20 0.72 5.40
C THR A 41 -2.39 -0.23 5.27
N TRP A 42 -2.40 -0.99 4.19
CA TRP A 42 -3.23 -2.18 4.03
C TRP A 42 -2.40 -3.42 4.39
N ILE A 43 -3.01 -4.31 5.15
CA ILE A 43 -2.51 -5.67 5.36
C ILE A 43 -3.45 -6.60 4.62
N VAL A 44 -2.93 -7.26 3.58
CA VAL A 44 -3.72 -8.22 2.78
C VAL A 44 -3.17 -9.60 3.03
N THR A 45 -3.98 -10.46 3.63
CA THR A 45 -3.60 -11.85 3.94
C THR A 45 -3.96 -12.75 2.76
N LEU A 46 -3.13 -13.75 2.49
CA LEU A 46 -3.41 -14.75 1.47
C LEU A 46 -4.76 -15.45 1.75
N PRO A 47 -5.66 -15.55 0.75
CA PRO A 47 -6.93 -16.27 0.90
C PRO A 47 -6.71 -17.76 1.18
N GLU A 48 -7.59 -18.36 2.01
CA GLU A 48 -7.51 -19.78 2.37
C GLU A 48 -7.65 -20.69 1.14
N GLU A 49 -8.41 -20.25 0.13
CA GLU A 49 -8.68 -20.97 -1.11
C GLU A 49 -7.41 -21.24 -1.93
N ILE A 50 -6.38 -20.40 -1.75
CA ILE A 50 -5.10 -20.51 -2.45
C ILE A 50 -3.92 -20.75 -1.50
N ALA A 51 -4.17 -21.05 -0.22
CA ALA A 51 -3.12 -21.26 0.78
C ALA A 51 -2.17 -22.42 0.43
N GLU A 52 -2.71 -23.48 -0.17
CA GLU A 52 -1.96 -24.66 -0.62
C GLU A 52 -1.56 -24.59 -2.11
N ALA A 53 -1.81 -23.45 -2.77
CA ALA A 53 -1.43 -23.25 -4.16
C ALA A 53 0.10 -23.12 -4.30
N PRO A 54 0.68 -23.40 -5.50
CA PRO A 54 2.09 -23.17 -5.76
C PRO A 54 2.51 -21.71 -5.49
N TYR A 55 3.79 -21.51 -5.17
CA TYR A 55 4.36 -20.19 -4.87
C TYR A 55 4.03 -19.16 -5.95
N GLU A 56 4.10 -19.56 -7.22
CA GLU A 56 3.82 -18.71 -8.37
C GLU A 56 2.39 -18.14 -8.34
N GLN A 57 1.41 -18.94 -7.90
CA GLN A 57 0.02 -18.50 -7.80
C GLN A 57 -0.18 -17.57 -6.60
N GLN A 58 0.48 -17.84 -5.47
CA GLN A 58 0.45 -16.96 -4.30
C GLN A 58 1.13 -15.61 -4.60
N SER A 59 2.28 -15.63 -5.28
CA SER A 59 2.99 -14.44 -5.74
C SER A 59 2.13 -13.61 -6.69
N ALA A 60 1.48 -14.25 -7.66
CA ALA A 60 0.59 -13.58 -8.60
C ALA A 60 -0.59 -12.87 -7.90
N PHE A 61 -1.13 -13.46 -6.82
CA PHE A 61 -2.15 -12.80 -5.99
C PHE A 61 -1.63 -11.49 -5.36
N PHE A 62 -0.43 -11.51 -4.76
CA PHE A 62 0.13 -10.30 -4.14
C PHE A 62 0.56 -9.24 -5.16
N GLU A 63 1.06 -9.64 -6.32
CA GLU A 63 1.36 -8.73 -7.43
C GLU A 63 0.09 -8.06 -7.97
N ALA A 64 -0.97 -8.83 -8.21
CA ALA A 64 -2.27 -8.30 -8.63
C ALA A 64 -2.86 -7.33 -7.58
N THR A 65 -2.82 -7.73 -6.30
CA THR A 65 -3.25 -6.87 -5.18
C THR A 65 -2.46 -5.56 -5.12
N THR A 66 -1.14 -5.64 -5.30
CA THR A 66 -0.26 -4.45 -5.30
C THR A 66 -0.58 -3.52 -6.48
N ASN A 67 -0.84 -4.07 -7.67
CA ASN A 67 -1.25 -3.30 -8.84
C ASN A 67 -2.60 -2.60 -8.62
N PHE A 68 -3.59 -3.33 -8.09
CA PHE A 68 -4.88 -2.73 -7.71
C PHE A 68 -4.71 -1.57 -6.74
N LEU A 69 -3.89 -1.73 -5.69
CA LEU A 69 -3.64 -0.69 -4.71
C LEU A 69 -2.90 0.52 -5.31
N ASN A 70 -1.96 0.27 -6.23
CA ASN A 70 -1.28 1.32 -6.99
C ASN A 70 -2.24 2.10 -7.89
N GLU A 71 -3.19 1.42 -8.55
CA GLU A 71 -4.21 2.08 -9.38
C GLU A 71 -5.19 2.88 -8.51
N ARG A 72 -5.61 2.32 -7.37
CA ARG A 72 -6.57 2.93 -6.46
C ARG A 72 -6.03 4.17 -5.75
N TYR A 73 -4.79 4.09 -5.26
CA TYR A 73 -4.19 5.13 -4.43
C TYR A 73 -3.07 5.93 -5.11
N GLY A 74 -2.71 5.59 -6.36
CA GLY A 74 -1.63 6.20 -7.13
C GLY A 74 -0.28 5.55 -6.83
N GLN A 75 0.37 4.99 -7.86
CA GLN A 75 1.67 4.34 -7.75
C GLN A 75 2.75 5.26 -7.17
N GLU A 76 2.70 6.57 -7.46
CA GLU A 76 3.63 7.56 -6.93
C GLU A 76 3.43 7.83 -5.43
N ASN A 77 2.31 7.38 -4.86
CA ASN A 77 2.03 7.47 -3.43
C ASN A 77 2.48 6.23 -2.67
N ALA A 78 2.83 5.15 -3.36
CA ALA A 78 3.30 3.90 -2.76
C ALA A 78 4.67 4.09 -2.10
N VAL A 79 4.77 3.65 -0.86
CA VAL A 79 5.96 3.79 0.00
C VAL A 79 6.59 2.43 0.28
N ALA A 80 5.78 1.38 0.40
CA ALA A 80 6.23 -0.01 0.54
C ALA A 80 5.17 -0.98 0.03
N ALA A 81 5.60 -2.11 -0.51
CA ALA A 81 4.77 -3.26 -0.85
C ALA A 81 5.57 -4.53 -0.52
N VAL A 82 5.51 -5.00 0.73
CA VAL A 82 6.36 -6.09 1.22
C VAL A 82 5.52 -7.30 1.57
N VAL A 83 5.85 -8.44 0.99
CA VAL A 83 5.21 -9.73 1.26
C VAL A 83 6.04 -10.50 2.28
N HIS A 84 5.42 -10.87 3.40
CA HIS A 84 6.02 -11.73 4.42
C HIS A 84 5.54 -13.17 4.21
N TYR A 85 6.48 -14.11 4.08
CA TYR A 85 6.22 -15.56 3.99
C TYR A 85 6.75 -16.33 5.22
N ASP A 86 7.32 -15.62 6.19
CA ASP A 86 7.98 -16.17 7.37
C ASP A 86 7.17 -16.09 8.67
N GLU A 87 5.93 -15.63 8.56
CA GLU A 87 4.95 -15.60 9.65
C GLU A 87 3.92 -16.75 9.52
N THR A 88 2.78 -16.64 10.21
CA THR A 88 1.75 -17.71 10.24
C THR A 88 1.08 -17.91 8.89
N THR A 89 0.64 -16.81 8.27
CA THR A 89 -0.01 -16.81 6.95
C THR A 89 0.68 -15.75 6.09
N PRO A 90 1.03 -16.05 4.83
CA PRO A 90 1.61 -15.06 3.95
C PRO A 90 0.72 -13.82 3.85
N HIS A 91 1.31 -12.63 3.92
CA HIS A 91 0.56 -11.38 3.83
C HIS A 91 1.42 -10.24 3.28
N LEU A 92 0.74 -9.30 2.62
CA LEU A 92 1.29 -8.08 2.06
C LEU A 92 1.08 -6.91 3.02
N HIS A 93 2.15 -6.20 3.34
CA HIS A 93 2.11 -4.84 3.89
C HIS A 93 2.25 -3.84 2.74
N TYR A 94 1.15 -3.18 2.38
CA TYR A 94 1.15 -2.11 1.40
C TYR A 94 0.98 -0.75 2.10
N ALA A 95 2.02 0.08 2.08
CA ALA A 95 2.03 1.39 2.72
C ALA A 95 2.07 2.51 1.68
N PHE A 96 1.29 3.57 1.88
CA PHE A 96 1.20 4.69 0.96
C PHE A 96 0.89 6.02 1.66
N VAL A 97 1.22 7.14 1.01
CA VAL A 97 0.83 8.49 1.44
C VAL A 97 -0.56 8.80 0.89
N PRO A 98 -1.59 9.05 1.72
CA PRO A 98 -2.94 9.31 1.22
C PRO A 98 -3.04 10.73 0.64
N VAL A 99 -2.87 10.85 -0.67
CA VAL A 99 -2.89 12.12 -1.40
C VAL A 99 -4.21 12.35 -2.11
N VAL A 100 -4.72 13.58 -2.03
CA VAL A 100 -5.90 14.04 -2.78
C VAL A 100 -5.66 15.44 -3.33
N PHE A 101 -6.28 15.77 -4.46
CA PHE A 101 -6.23 17.12 -5.01
C PHE A 101 -7.21 18.07 -4.30
N ASP A 102 -6.69 19.17 -3.73
CA ASP A 102 -7.50 20.25 -3.15
C ASP A 102 -7.88 21.28 -4.22
N ASN A 103 -9.09 21.17 -4.74
CA ASN A 103 -9.62 22.09 -5.74
C ASN A 103 -9.65 23.57 -5.28
N LYS A 104 -9.80 23.85 -3.98
CA LYS A 104 -9.89 25.23 -3.45
C LYS A 104 -8.53 25.93 -3.42
N LYS A 105 -7.45 25.14 -3.29
CA LYS A 105 -6.07 25.64 -3.23
C LYS A 105 -5.24 25.24 -4.45
N SER A 106 -5.85 24.53 -5.40
CA SER A 106 -5.26 24.03 -6.64
C SER A 106 -3.92 23.33 -6.42
N ARG A 107 -3.88 22.39 -5.46
CA ARG A 107 -2.67 21.64 -5.09
C ARG A 107 -3.01 20.25 -4.55
N TYR A 108 -2.08 19.32 -4.67
CA TYR A 108 -2.16 18.03 -3.97
C TYR A 108 -1.85 18.20 -2.48
N LYS A 109 -2.55 17.45 -1.64
CA LYS A 109 -2.37 17.45 -0.19
C LYS A 109 -2.48 16.05 0.39
N VAL A 110 -1.86 15.86 1.55
CA VAL A 110 -2.06 14.66 2.37
C VAL A 110 -3.38 14.76 3.13
N SER A 111 -4.28 13.79 2.95
CA SER A 111 -5.54 13.70 3.68
C SER A 111 -6.08 12.28 3.71
N ALA A 112 -5.69 11.49 4.72
CA ALA A 112 -6.24 10.15 4.97
C ALA A 112 -7.78 10.16 5.06
N LYS A 113 -8.36 11.23 5.63
CA LYS A 113 -9.81 11.39 5.76
C LYS A 113 -10.55 11.42 4.42
N GLU A 114 -9.94 12.02 3.40
CA GLU A 114 -10.55 12.18 2.07
C GLU A 114 -10.24 11.01 1.15
N VAL A 115 -9.14 10.29 1.38
CA VAL A 115 -8.76 9.10 0.61
C VAL A 115 -9.46 7.85 1.17
N LEU A 116 -9.27 7.56 2.46
CA LEU A 116 -9.81 6.38 3.15
C LEU A 116 -11.19 6.68 3.74
N THR A 117 -12.14 6.96 2.86
CA THR A 117 -13.52 7.23 3.27
C THR A 117 -14.23 5.96 3.71
N ARG A 118 -15.37 6.08 4.40
CA ARG A 118 -16.19 4.91 4.72
C ARG A 118 -16.61 4.14 3.46
N HIS A 119 -16.90 4.84 2.37
CA HIS A 119 -17.26 4.22 1.10
C HIS A 119 -16.07 3.43 0.53
N ASP A 120 -14.88 4.03 0.51
CA ASP A 120 -13.64 3.37 0.06
C ASP A 120 -13.39 2.04 0.78
N LEU A 121 -13.55 2.04 2.11
CA LEU A 121 -13.36 0.82 2.92
C LEU A 121 -14.47 -0.22 2.72
N GLN A 122 -15.68 0.20 2.34
CA GLN A 122 -16.82 -0.70 2.16
C GLN A 122 -16.81 -1.41 0.81
N THR A 123 -16.34 -0.74 -0.24
CA THR A 123 -16.27 -1.33 -1.59
C THR A 123 -14.97 -2.06 -1.86
N PHE A 124 -13.97 -1.96 -0.98
CA PHE A 124 -12.62 -2.51 -1.21
C PHE A 124 -12.64 -3.97 -1.69
N HIS A 125 -13.41 -4.85 -1.03
CA HIS A 125 -13.48 -6.26 -1.40
C HIS A 125 -14.25 -6.51 -2.71
N GLU A 126 -15.19 -5.63 -3.07
CA GLU A 126 -15.91 -5.73 -4.34
C GLU A 126 -15.06 -5.21 -5.51
N ASP A 127 -14.18 -4.24 -5.23
CA ASP A 127 -13.32 -3.61 -6.23
C ASP A 127 -12.03 -4.43 -6.49
N LEU A 128 -11.57 -5.21 -5.50
CA LEU A 128 -10.42 -6.13 -5.59
C LEU A 128 -10.92 -7.50 -6.10
N ASP A 129 -11.17 -7.60 -7.41
CA ASP A 129 -11.54 -8.84 -8.12
C ASP A 129 -10.32 -9.59 -8.69
#